data_AF-A0A1F4DXQ2-F1
#
_entry.id   AF-A0A1F4DXQ2-F1
#
_cell.length_a   1.000
_cell.length_b   1.000
_cell.length_c   1.000
_cell.angle_alpha   90.00
_cell.angle_beta   90.00
_cell.angle_gamma   90.00
#
_symmetry.space_group_name_H-M   'P 1'
#
loop_
_entity.id
_entity.type
_entity.pdbx_description
1 polymer ?
#
loop_
_entity_poly.entity_id
_entity_poly.type
_entity_poly.pdbx_seq_one_letter_code
_entity_poly.pdbx_strand_id
1 'polypeptide(L)' 'MIRTQISLTESEYAAAKREARRLGVSLAELLRRSLRTILPADESKPWMRYAGMVETGDPRSSRNIDDVVYGQKD' A
#
# COMPACT_ATOMS: atom_id res chain seq x y z
N MET A 1 14.02 -1.87 16.29
CA MET A 1 12.60 -2.21 16.54
C MET A 1 12.23 -1.66 17.91
N ILE A 2 11.14 -0.89 18.01
CA ILE A 2 10.65 -0.36 19.31
C ILE A 2 9.63 -1.36 19.86
N ARG A 3 9.69 -1.65 21.18
CA ARG A 3 8.72 -2.54 21.84
C ARG A 3 7.48 -1.73 22.23
N THR A 4 6.32 -2.20 21.80
CA THR A 4 5.02 -1.60 22.13
C THR A 4 4.09 -2.67 22.69
N GLN A 5 3.34 -2.34 23.74
CA GLN A 5 2.26 -3.16 24.25
C GLN A 5 0.94 -2.61 23.73
N ILE A 6 0.10 -3.49 23.22
CA ILE A 6 -1.22 -3.16 22.66
C ILE A 6 -2.22 -4.08 23.34
N SER A 7 -3.28 -3.50 23.90
CA SER A 7 -4.38 -4.27 24.46
C SER A 7 -5.34 -4.66 23.35
N LEU A 8 -5.75 -5.93 23.34
CA LEU A 8 -6.77 -6.46 22.45
C LEU A 8 -7.84 -7.10 23.32
N THR A 9 -9.08 -7.06 22.88
CA THR A 9 -10.10 -7.94 23.44
C THR A 9 -9.71 -9.40 23.20
N GLU A 10 -10.22 -10.30 24.02
CA GLU A 10 -9.92 -11.73 23.87
C GLU A 10 -10.36 -12.27 22.49
N SER A 11 -11.50 -11.80 21.99
CA SER A 11 -12.04 -12.19 20.68
C SER A 11 -11.14 -11.72 19.54
N GLU A 12 -10.65 -10.48 19.58
CA GLU A 12 -9.69 -9.94 18.61
C GLU A 12 -8.37 -10.71 18.64
N TYR A 13 -7.84 -10.98 19.84
CA TYR A 13 -6.60 -11.72 19.99
C TYR A 13 -6.71 -13.15 19.43
N ALA A 14 -7.82 -13.84 19.72
CA ALA A 14 -8.10 -15.17 19.21
C ALA A 14 -8.24 -15.17 17.67
N ALA A 15 -8.97 -14.19 17.12
CA ALA A 15 -9.12 -14.04 15.68
C ALA A 15 -7.79 -13.77 14.98
N ALA A 16 -6.98 -12.85 15.52
CA ALA A 16 -5.66 -12.54 14.98
C ALA A 16 -4.71 -13.74 15.03
N LYS A 17 -4.75 -14.56 16.10
CA LYS A 17 -3.96 -15.80 16.17
C LYS A 17 -4.36 -16.83 15.12
N ARG A 18 -5.67 -17.01 14.89
CA ARG A 18 -6.15 -17.93 13.85
C ARG A 18 -5.69 -17.48 12.47
N GLU A 19 -5.79 -16.19 12.19
CA GLU A 19 -5.40 -15.63 10.90
C GLU A 19 -3.87 -15.70 10.68
N ALA A 20 -3.08 -15.37 11.69
CA ALA A 20 -1.63 -15.50 11.64
C ALA A 20 -1.21 -16.95 11.34
N ARG A 21 -1.87 -17.92 11.98
CA ARG A 21 -1.65 -19.36 11.73
C ARG A 21 -2.04 -19.74 10.31
N ARG A 22 -3.20 -19.29 9.82
CA ARG A 22 -3.67 -19.54 8.44
C ARG A 22 -2.67 -19.04 7.40
N LEU A 23 -2.03 -17.92 7.67
CA LEU A 23 -1.02 -17.31 6.81
C LEU A 23 0.41 -17.84 7.03
N GLY A 24 0.63 -18.69 8.03
CA GLY A 24 1.96 -19.22 8.35
C GLY A 24 2.93 -18.17 8.91
N VAL A 25 2.44 -17.10 9.53
CA VAL A 25 3.25 -16.01 10.09
C VAL A 25 3.04 -15.84 11.59
N SER A 26 3.93 -15.11 12.26
CA SER A 26 3.73 -14.74 13.66
C SER A 26 2.63 -13.69 13.83
N LEU A 27 2.01 -13.63 15.02
CA LEU A 27 1.03 -12.58 15.35
C LEU A 27 1.62 -11.17 15.18
N ALA A 28 2.88 -10.97 15.60
CA ALA A 28 3.55 -9.69 15.43
C ALA A 28 3.71 -9.31 13.95
N GLU A 29 3.98 -10.29 13.08
CA GLU A 29 4.11 -10.04 11.65
C GLU A 29 2.77 -9.73 10.99
N LEU A 30 1.69 -10.42 11.39
CA LEU A 30 0.34 -10.07 10.98
C LEU A 30 0.04 -8.61 11.30
N LEU A 31 0.28 -8.18 12.55
CA LEU A 31 0.01 -6.80 12.99
C LEU A 31 0.86 -5.78 12.21
N ARG A 32 2.14 -6.07 11.93
CA ARG A 32 2.99 -5.19 11.10
C ARG A 32 2.46 -5.04 9.68
N ARG A 33 2.00 -6.14 9.06
CA ARG A 33 1.41 -6.10 7.71
C ARG A 33 0.14 -5.27 7.70
N SER A 34 -0.74 -5.47 8.67
CA SER A 34 -1.96 -4.67 8.80
C SER A 34 -1.64 -3.18 8.94
N LEU A 35 -0.66 -2.81 9.79
CA LEU A 35 -0.24 -1.40 9.91
C LEU A 35 0.28 -0.82 8.59
N ARG A 36 1.06 -1.58 7.82
CA ARG A 36 1.57 -1.15 6.49
C ARG A 36 0.49 -0.96 5.43
N THR A 37 -0.71 -1.52 5.60
CA THR A 37 -1.82 -1.25 4.67
C THR A 37 -2.48 0.10 4.92
N ILE A 38 -2.33 0.64 6.14
CA ILE A 38 -2.92 1.90 6.57
C ILE A 38 -1.88 3.03 6.50
N LEU A 39 -0.64 2.73 6.90
CA LEU A 39 0.45 3.68 6.92
C LEU A 39 1.14 3.73 5.54
N PRO A 40 1.51 4.93 5.05
CA PRO A 40 2.29 5.05 3.82
C PRO A 40 3.61 4.29 3.97
N ALA A 41 3.95 3.51 2.94
CA ALA A 41 5.18 2.71 2.93
C ALA A 41 6.46 3.58 2.95
N ASP A 42 6.37 4.82 2.47
CA ASP A 42 7.47 5.77 2.39
C ASP A 42 6.95 7.22 2.39
N GLU A 43 7.11 7.92 3.51
CA GLU A 43 6.77 9.36 3.62
C GLU A 43 7.72 10.26 2.84
N SER A 44 8.91 9.76 2.44
CA SER A 44 9.85 10.52 1.61
C SER A 44 9.45 10.57 0.13
N LYS A 45 8.45 9.77 -0.27
CA LYS A 45 7.94 9.71 -1.64
C LYS A 45 6.40 9.72 -1.67
N PRO A 46 5.77 10.80 -1.17
CA PRO A 46 4.31 10.89 -1.00
C PRO A 46 3.55 10.82 -2.33
N TRP A 47 4.19 11.19 -3.44
CA TRP A 47 3.62 11.14 -4.79
C TRP A 47 3.46 9.71 -5.34
N MET A 48 4.24 8.73 -4.86
CA MET A 48 4.14 7.34 -5.32
C MET A 48 2.82 6.67 -4.93
N ARG A 49 2.10 7.22 -3.95
CA ARG A 49 0.71 6.81 -3.62
C ARG A 49 -0.25 6.99 -4.81
N TYR A 50 0.06 7.91 -5.71
CA TYR A 50 -0.77 8.25 -6.87
C TYR A 50 -0.13 7.80 -8.20
N ALA A 51 1.03 7.12 -8.15
CA ALA A 51 1.72 6.67 -9.36
C ALA A 51 0.88 5.59 -10.09
N GLY A 52 0.52 5.86 -11.34
CA GLY A 52 -0.34 4.99 -12.14
C GLY A 52 -1.84 5.10 -11.86
N MET A 53 -2.25 6.01 -10.98
CA MET A 53 -3.67 6.30 -10.72
C MET A 53 -4.09 7.52 -11.54
N VAL A 54 -4.98 7.30 -12.51
CA VAL A 54 -5.59 8.37 -13.31
C VAL A 54 -7.08 8.39 -12.96
N GLU A 55 -7.50 9.32 -12.10
CA GLU A 55 -8.92 9.40 -11.70
C GLU A 55 -9.81 9.84 -12.87
N THR A 56 -9.27 10.63 -13.82
CA THR A 56 -9.94 11.09 -15.03
C THR A 56 -8.94 11.23 -16.19
N GLY A 57 -9.32 10.83 -17.41
CA GLY A 57 -8.46 10.87 -18.62
C GLY A 57 -8.39 9.53 -19.38
N ASP A 58 -7.66 9.47 -20.52
CA ASP A 58 -7.42 8.20 -21.24
C ASP A 58 -6.32 7.40 -20.53
N PRO A 59 -6.59 6.17 -20.05
CA PRO A 59 -5.60 5.29 -19.40
C PRO A 59 -4.40 4.92 -20.29
N ARG A 60 -4.48 5.22 -21.59
CA ARG A 60 -3.44 4.96 -22.60
C ARG A 60 -2.69 6.22 -23.02
N SER A 61 -2.96 7.36 -22.38
CA SER A 61 -2.31 8.64 -22.68
C SER A 61 -0.79 8.55 -22.66
N SER A 62 -0.22 7.68 -21.82
CA SER A 62 1.22 7.43 -21.75
C SER A 62 1.84 6.87 -23.04
N ARG A 63 1.05 6.29 -23.95
CA ARG A 63 1.53 5.68 -25.19
C ARG A 63 1.73 6.67 -26.33
N ASN A 64 1.04 7.80 -26.27
CA ASN A 64 1.04 8.81 -27.34
C ASN A 64 1.80 10.08 -26.89
N ILE A 65 2.56 10.00 -25.80
CA ILE A 65 3.27 11.15 -25.23
C ILE A 65 4.30 11.69 -26.22
N ASP A 66 4.96 10.79 -26.95
CA ASP A 66 5.96 11.18 -27.95
C ASP A 66 5.31 11.94 -29.12
N ASP A 67 4.13 11.50 -29.56
CA ASP A 67 3.38 12.18 -30.62
C ASP A 67 2.89 13.57 -30.19
N VAL A 68 2.46 13.72 -28.93
CA VAL A 68 1.99 15.00 -28.38
C VAL A 68 3.15 15.98 -28.16
N VAL A 69 4.29 15.50 -27.65
CA VAL A 69 5.43 16.35 -27.28
C VAL A 69 6.33 16.65 -28.49
N TYR A 70 6.51 15.68 -29.39
CA TYR A 70 7.46 15.76 -30.49
C TYR A 70 6.81 15.75 -31.88
N GLY A 71 5.53 15.36 -32.00
CA GLY A 71 4.84 15.28 -33.29
C GLY A 71 4.35 16.62 -33.84
N GLN A 72 4.38 17.69 -33.04
CA GLN A 72 4.11 19.06 -33.51
C GLN A 72 5.44 19.72 -33.87
N LYS A 73 5.87 19.55 -35.12
CA LYS A 73 7.02 20.26 -35.67
C LYS A 73 6.64 20.88 -37.00
N ASP A 74 5.80 21.91 -36.91
CA ASP A 74 5.57 22.92 -37.95
C ASP A 74 5.80 24.31 -37.35
#